data_AF-S0FRX4-F1
#
_entry.id   AF-S0FRX4-F1
#
_cell.length_a   1.000
_cell.length_b   1.000
_cell.length_c   1.000
_cell.angle_alpha   90.00
_cell.angle_beta   90.00
_cell.angle_gamma   90.00
#
_symmetry.space_group_name_H-M   'P 1'
#
loop_
_entity.id
_entity.type
_entity.pdbx_description
1 polymer ?
#
loop_
_entity_poly.entity_id
_entity_poly.type
_entity_poly.pdbx_seq_one_letter_code
_entity_poly.pdbx_strand_id
1 'polypeptide(L)'
;MFEYVKKSLLTGVGMALRSKSEIKELAEELAKSTQMSQAEAKEFLEECQHRYEDARVKLDRRMEETVEKILKRLDLPTRADIRDLNTRIDDLVKKIEARD
;
A
#
# COMPACT_ATOMS: atom_id res chain seq x y z
N MET A 1 26.33 0.08 16.67
CA MET A 1 25.98 -1.31 16.33
C MET A 1 24.47 -1.57 16.42
N PHE A 2 23.82 -1.19 17.52
CA PHE A 2 22.37 -1.36 17.69
C PHE A 2 21.53 -0.75 16.54
N GLU A 3 21.79 0.50 16.16
CA GLU A 3 21.18 1.17 15.00
C GLU A 3 21.28 0.37 13.68
N TYR A 4 22.39 -0.34 13.47
CA TYR A 4 22.59 -1.14 12.26
C TYR A 4 21.81 -2.46 12.29
N VAL A 5 21.68 -3.09 13.47
CA VAL A 5 20.84 -4.29 13.68
C VAL A 5 19.36 -3.92 13.56
N LYS A 6 18.97 -2.78 14.11
CA LYS A 6 17.63 -2.18 14.02
C LYS A 6 17.26 -1.92 12.57
N LYS A 7 18.16 -1.27 11.82
CA LYS A 7 18.02 -1.08 10.37
C LYS A 7 18.01 -2.39 9.58
N SER A 8 18.83 -3.38 9.91
CA SER A 8 18.85 -4.65 9.16
C SER A 8 17.60 -5.50 9.40
N LEU A 9 17.07 -5.52 10.62
CA LEU A 9 15.80 -6.18 10.95
C LEU A 9 14.62 -5.49 10.26
N LEU A 10 14.56 -4.16 10.30
CA LEU A 10 13.51 -3.36 9.65
C LEU A 10 13.59 -3.34 8.12
N THR A 11 14.76 -3.66 7.56
CA THR A 11 15.00 -3.68 6.10
C THR A 11 14.97 -5.10 5.54
N GLY A 12 14.90 -6.13 6.38
CA GLY A 12 14.91 -7.53 6.00
C GLY A 12 13.53 -8.03 5.56
N VAL A 13 13.51 -8.75 4.46
CA VAL A 13 12.37 -9.54 3.91
C VAL A 13 11.62 -10.35 4.99
N GLY A 14 12.27 -10.68 6.12
CA GLY A 14 11.67 -11.36 7.27
C GLY A 14 10.63 -10.58 8.09
N MET A 15 10.63 -9.24 8.08
CA MET A 15 9.58 -8.45 8.76
C MET A 15 8.32 -8.29 7.90
N ALA A 16 8.46 -8.23 6.57
CA ALA A 16 7.33 -8.06 5.66
C ALA A 16 6.40 -9.29 5.61
N LEU A 17 6.89 -10.45 6.06
CA LEU A 17 6.16 -11.72 6.09
C LEU A 17 5.56 -12.05 7.47
N ARG A 18 5.79 -11.21 8.48
CA ARG A 18 5.38 -11.48 9.88
C ARG A 18 4.11 -10.73 10.26
N SER A 19 3.32 -11.39 11.10
CA SER A 19 2.09 -10.87 11.68
C SER A 19 2.35 -9.77 12.72
N LYS A 20 1.34 -8.95 12.99
CA LYS A 20 1.42 -7.85 13.98
C LYS A 20 1.82 -8.35 15.38
N SER A 21 1.41 -9.56 15.76
CA SER A 21 1.81 -10.21 17.03
C SER A 21 3.28 -10.58 17.05
N GLU A 22 3.82 -11.14 15.96
CA GLU A 22 5.23 -11.54 15.88
C GLU A 22 6.17 -10.32 15.84
N ILE A 23 5.72 -9.21 15.24
CA ILE A 23 6.45 -7.94 15.29
C ILE A 23 6.52 -7.42 16.73
N LYS A 24 5.42 -7.54 17.49
CA LYS A 24 5.35 -7.12 18.89
C LYS A 24 6.24 -7.97 19.80
N GLU A 25 6.20 -9.29 19.66
CA GLU A 25 7.08 -10.20 20.41
C GLU A 25 8.56 -9.94 20.12
N LEU A 26 8.93 -9.74 18.85
CA LEU A 26 10.31 -9.43 18.48
C LEU A 26 10.78 -8.11 19.08
N ALA A 27 9.91 -7.09 19.12
CA ALA A 27 10.22 -5.81 19.75
C ALA A 27 10.38 -5.95 21.28
N GLU A 28 9.56 -6.78 21.93
CA GLU A 28 9.68 -7.07 23.37
C GLU A 28 10.96 -7.86 23.70
N GLU A 29 11.34 -8.84 22.86
CA GLU A 29 12.61 -9.56 23.00
C GLU A 29 13.82 -8.66 22.77
N LEU A 30 13.76 -7.76 21.79
CA LEU A 30 14.80 -6.77 21.54
C LEU A 30 14.92 -5.80 22.71
N ALA A 31 13.80 -5.27 23.22
CA ALA A 31 13.79 -4.38 24.37
C ALA A 31 14.30 -5.05 25.67
N LYS A 32 14.18 -6.38 25.80
CA LYS A 32 14.74 -7.16 26.90
C LYS A 32 16.23 -7.49 26.71
N SER A 33 16.64 -7.79 25.48
CA SER A 33 18.00 -8.21 25.15
C SER A 33 18.97 -7.05 24.93
N THR A 34 18.44 -5.84 24.75
CA THR A 34 19.21 -4.60 24.76
C THR A 34 18.90 -3.82 26.03
N GLN A 35 19.91 -3.19 26.63
CA GLN A 35 19.73 -2.28 27.77
C GLN A 35 19.04 -0.97 27.34
N MET A 36 17.96 -1.07 26.57
CA MET A 36 17.16 0.07 26.14
C MET A 36 16.35 0.58 27.33
N SER A 37 16.34 1.89 27.51
CA SER A 37 15.39 2.53 28.39
C SER A 37 13.96 2.33 27.87
N GLN A 38 12.96 2.38 28.75
CA GLN A 38 11.57 2.28 28.32
C GLN A 38 11.17 3.34 27.27
N ALA A 39 11.83 4.51 27.29
CA ALA A 39 11.62 5.57 26.32
C ALA A 39 12.07 5.14 24.90
N GLU A 40 13.26 4.58 24.78
CA GLU A 40 13.81 4.12 23.48
C GLU A 40 13.00 2.94 22.92
N ALA A 41 12.51 2.05 23.79
CA ALA A 41 11.68 0.93 23.37
C ALA A 41 10.32 1.39 22.82
N LYS A 42 9.72 2.40 23.44
CA LYS A 42 8.47 3.00 22.99
C LYS A 42 8.64 3.69 21.63
N GLU A 43 9.69 4.49 21.48
CA GLU A 43 10.01 5.20 20.24
C GLU A 43 10.29 4.22 19.09
N PHE A 44 10.95 3.10 19.37
CA PHE A 44 11.15 2.04 18.37
C PHE A 44 9.85 1.38 17.93
N LEU A 45 8.93 1.10 18.85
CA LEU A 45 7.64 0.52 18.52
C LEU A 45 6.80 1.46 17.66
N GLU A 46 6.79 2.76 17.98
CA GLU A 46 6.12 3.79 17.20
C GLU A 46 6.71 3.89 15.78
N GLU A 47 8.05 3.85 15.64
CA GLU A 47 8.73 3.83 14.34
C GLU A 47 8.38 2.57 13.52
N CYS A 48 8.37 1.39 14.15
CA CYS A 48 7.96 0.14 13.51
C CYS A 48 6.53 0.23 12.98
N GLN A 49 5.62 0.77 13.80
CA GLN A 49 4.21 0.88 13.44
C GLN A 49 4.00 1.85 12.27
N HIS A 50 4.64 3.03 12.31
CA HIS A 50 4.57 4.00 11.22
C HIS A 50 5.10 3.40 9.90
N ARG A 51 6.26 2.72 9.95
CA ARG A 51 6.83 2.09 8.75
C ARG A 51 5.97 0.96 8.21
N TYR A 52 5.29 0.22 9.07
CA TYR A 52 4.33 -0.81 8.67
C TYR A 52 3.13 -0.18 7.94
N GLU A 53 2.55 0.89 8.49
CA GLU A 53 1.43 1.61 7.88
C GLU A 53 1.82 2.19 6.51
N ASP A 54 2.98 2.83 6.40
CA ASP A 54 3.52 3.32 5.12
C ASP A 54 3.74 2.21 4.09
N ALA A 55 4.30 1.08 4.53
CA ALA A 55 4.55 -0.07 3.66
C ALA A 55 3.23 -0.65 3.15
N ARG A 56 2.19 -0.71 3.99
CA ARG A 56 0.85 -1.16 3.63
C ARG A 56 0.21 -0.26 2.59
N VAL A 57 0.22 1.06 2.78
CA VAL A 57 -0.33 2.02 1.81
C VAL A 57 0.37 1.92 0.45
N LYS A 58 1.71 1.77 0.45
CA LYS A 58 2.47 1.58 -0.80
C LYS A 58 2.16 0.26 -1.49
N LEU A 59 1.94 -0.81 -0.71
CA LEU A 59 1.54 -2.12 -1.24
C LEU A 59 0.16 -2.05 -1.88
N ASP A 60 -0.83 -1.46 -1.19
CA ASP A 60 -2.20 -1.30 -1.69
C ASP A 60 -2.20 -0.55 -3.02
N ARG A 61 -1.50 0.60 -3.09
CA ARG A 61 -1.35 1.36 -4.34
C ARG A 61 -0.69 0.54 -5.45
N ARG A 62 0.35 -0.22 -5.13
CA ARG A 62 1.04 -1.05 -6.12
C ARG A 62 0.16 -2.18 -6.63
N MET A 63 -0.71 -2.74 -5.78
CA MET A 63 -1.71 -3.72 -6.19
C MET A 63 -2.73 -3.10 -7.14
N GLU A 64 -3.29 -1.93 -6.80
CA GLU A 64 -4.21 -1.19 -7.67
C GLU A 64 -3.60 -0.93 -9.05
N GLU A 65 -2.38 -0.38 -9.10
CA GLU A 65 -1.66 -0.11 -10.36
C GLU A 65 -1.39 -1.39 -11.16
N THR A 66 -1.13 -2.51 -10.48
CA THR A 66 -0.89 -3.81 -11.13
C THR A 66 -2.18 -4.35 -11.74
N VAL A 67 -3.29 -4.30 -11.00
CA VAL A 67 -4.60 -4.72 -11.51
C VAL A 67 -5.02 -3.85 -12.69
N GLU A 68 -4.87 -2.52 -12.59
CA GLU A 68 -5.18 -1.60 -13.69
C GLU A 68 -4.36 -1.92 -14.95
N LYS A 69 -3.05 -2.19 -14.81
CA LYS A 69 -2.20 -2.60 -15.93
C LYS A 69 -2.65 -3.91 -16.56
N ILE A 70 -3.06 -4.89 -15.76
CA ILE A 70 -3.56 -6.17 -16.26
C ILE A 70 -4.85 -5.96 -17.05
N LEU A 71 -5.81 -5.21 -16.50
CA LEU A 71 -7.07 -4.90 -17.17
C LEU A 71 -6.84 -4.18 -18.51
N LYS A 72 -5.92 -3.21 -18.55
CA LYS A 72 -5.50 -2.54 -19.79
C LYS A 72 -4.86 -3.49 -20.80
N ARG A 73 -4.02 -4.43 -20.36
CA ARG A 73 -3.39 -5.43 -21.24
C ARG A 73 -4.37 -6.43 -21.81
N LEU A 74 -5.47 -6.70 -21.12
CA LEU A 74 -6.56 -7.55 -21.59
C LEU A 74 -7.56 -6.80 -22.47
N ASP A 75 -7.28 -5.53 -22.79
CA ASP A 75 -8.15 -4.65 -23.59
C ASP A 75 -9.57 -4.54 -23.02
N LEU A 76 -9.68 -4.60 -21.68
CA LEU A 76 -10.97 -4.51 -20.99
C LEU A 76 -11.35 -3.04 -20.79
N PRO A 77 -12.51 -2.59 -21.32
CA PRO A 77 -12.97 -1.23 -21.10
C PRO A 77 -13.37 -1.02 -19.64
N THR A 78 -13.02 0.15 -19.10
CA THR A 78 -13.43 0.57 -17.76
C THR A 78 -14.87 1.07 -17.78
N ARG A 79 -15.47 1.20 -16.59
CA ARG A 79 -16.78 1.88 -16.47
C ARG A 79 -16.74 3.34 -16.93
N ALA A 80 -15.58 4.00 -16.88
CA ALA A 80 -15.44 5.36 -17.38
C ALA A 80 -15.53 5.38 -18.91
N ASP A 81 -14.82 4.47 -19.58
CA ASP A 81 -14.85 4.36 -21.05
C ASP A 81 -16.28 4.13 -21.57
N ILE A 82 -17.06 3.29 -20.89
CA ILE A 82 -18.46 3.03 -21.23
C ILE A 82 -19.33 4.28 -21.04
N ARG A 83 -19.12 5.04 -19.96
CA ARG A 83 -19.87 6.28 -19.72
C ARG A 83 -19.55 7.34 -20.77
N ASP A 84 -18.28 7.52 -21.09
CA ASP A 84 -17.83 8.47 -22.11
C ASP A 84 -18.40 8.10 -23.49
N LEU A 85 -18.46 6.80 -23.80
CA LEU A 85 -19.11 6.32 -25.02
C LEU A 85 -20.61 6.64 -25.03
N ASN A 86 -21.33 6.40 -23.93
CA ASN A 86 -22.75 6.74 -23.82
C ASN A 86 -23.00 8.24 -23.98
N THR A 87 -22.19 9.10 -23.33
CA THR A 87 -22.32 10.56 -23.48
C THR A 87 -22.11 10.98 -24.94
N ARG A 88 -21.10 10.41 -25.62
CA ARG A 88 -20.89 10.68 -27.04
C ARG A 88 -22.06 10.22 -27.92
N ILE A 89 -22.68 9.09 -27.59
CA ILE A 89 -23.89 8.60 -28.28
C ILE A 89 -25.05 9.58 -28.07
N ASP A 90 -25.31 10.00 -26.83
CA ASP A 90 -26.39 10.95 -26.52
C ASP A 90 -26.21 12.29 -27.24
N ASP A 91 -24.98 12.80 -27.31
CA ASP A 91 -24.67 14.04 -28.02
C ASP A 91 -24.84 13.90 -29.53
N LEU A 92 -24.52 12.73 -30.10
CA LEU A 92 -24.76 12.44 -31.52
C LEU A 92 -26.26 12.35 -31.82
N VAL A 93 -27.03 11.68 -30.95
CA VAL A 93 -28.49 11.58 -31.07
C VAL A 93 -29.12 12.98 -31.09
N LYS A 94 -28.77 13.84 -30.12
CA LYS A 94 -29.25 15.23 -30.07
C LYS A 94 -28.92 16.02 -31.33
N LYS A 95 -27.73 15.84 -31.89
CA LYS A 95 -27.31 16.54 -33.12
C LYS A 95 -28.08 16.08 -34.36
N ILE A 96 -28.46 14.81 -34.41
CA ILE A 96 -29.28 14.26 -35.51
C ILE A 96 -30.71 14.78 -35.38
N GLU A 97 -31.30 14.70 -34.18
CA GLU A 97 -32.66 15.21 -33.90
C GLU A 97 -32.79 16.72 -34.12
N ALA A 98 -31.74 17.51 -33.90
CA ALA A 98 -31.73 18.94 -34.17
C ALA A 98 -31.59 19.30 -35.67
N ARG A 99 -31.35 18.30 -36.53
CA ARG A 99 -31.10 18.49 -37.97
C ARG A 99 -32.29 18.05 -38.83
N ASP A 100 -33.23 17.32 -38.25
CA ASP A 100 -34.57 17.02 -38.78
C ASP A 100 -35.59 18.06 -38.29
#